data_AF-A0A504KJ77-F1
#
_entry.id   AF-A0A504KJ77-F1
#
_cell.length_a   1.000
_cell.length_b   1.000
_cell.length_c   1.000
_cell.angle_alpha   90.00
_cell.angle_beta   90.00
_cell.angle_gamma   90.00
#
_symmetry.space_group_name_H-M   'P 1'
#
loop_
_entity.id
_entity.type
_entity.pdbx_description
1 polymer ?
#
loop_
_entity_poly.entity_id
_entity_poly.type
_entity_poly.pdbx_seq_one_letter_code
_entity_poly.pdbx_strand_id
1 'polypeptide(L)'
;MNRALADILVLFNKILAIVIILSSMVIFGQRAEVSGVSSIFGYLTGAVVGLSIASILCGIIALLALIENHLRRITEHAGNTTEYAAPSRRIEPRIG
;
A
#
# COMPACT_ATOMS: atom_id res chain seq x y z
N MET A 1 -4.08 -5.77 11.42
CA MET A 1 -2.78 -6.11 10.79
C MET A 1 -1.82 -6.54 11.86
N ASN A 2 -1.03 -7.59 11.65
CA ASN A 2 0.16 -7.82 12.48
C ASN A 2 1.08 -6.61 12.24
N ARG A 3 1.52 -5.91 13.29
CA ARG A 3 2.32 -4.67 13.19
C ARG A 3 3.56 -4.86 12.29
N ALA A 4 4.09 -6.09 12.26
CA ALA A 4 5.18 -6.51 11.39
C ALA A 4 4.87 -6.41 9.88
N LEU A 5 3.66 -6.78 9.44
CA LEU A 5 3.28 -6.70 8.01
C LEU A 5 3.22 -5.25 7.52
N ALA A 6 2.76 -4.34 8.38
CA ALA A 6 2.71 -2.91 8.07
C ALA A 6 4.11 -2.33 7.87
N ASP A 7 5.03 -2.61 8.80
CA ASP A 7 6.41 -2.13 8.72
C ASP A 7 7.15 -2.71 7.50
N ILE A 8 6.93 -3.98 7.18
CA ILE A 8 7.52 -4.62 6.00
C ILE A 8 6.99 -3.96 4.72
N LEU A 9 5.69 -3.70 4.61
CA LEU A 9 5.14 -3.01 3.44
C LEU A 9 5.73 -1.60 3.26
N VAL A 10 5.88 -0.85 4.34
CA VAL A 10 6.49 0.50 4.30
C VAL A 10 7.94 0.42 3.83
N LEU A 11 8.71 -0.55 4.35
CA LEU A 11 10.09 -0.78 3.93
C LEU A 11 10.18 -1.18 2.46
N PHE A 12 9.37 -2.15 2.02
CA PHE A 12 9.31 -2.57 0.63
C PHE A 12 8.93 -1.42 -0.30
N ASN A 13 7.96 -0.59 0.09
CA ASN A 13 7.53 0.56 -0.71
C ASN A 13 8.65 1.58 -0.92
N LYS A 14 9.45 1.87 0.13
CA LYS A 14 10.64 2.73 0.00
C LYS A 14 11.69 2.13 -0.93
N ILE A 15 11.97 0.82 -0.79
CA ILE A 15 12.94 0.13 -1.63
C ILE A 15 12.47 0.15 -3.09
N LEU A 16 11.19 -0.13 -3.34
CA LEU A 16 10.61 -0.21 -4.67
C LEU A 16 10.62 1.16 -5.35
N ALA A 17 10.35 2.25 -4.62
CA ALA A 17 10.50 3.61 -5.11
C ALA A 17 11.94 3.92 -5.56
N ILE A 18 12.94 3.57 -4.74
CA ILE A 18 14.35 3.77 -5.07
C ILE A 18 14.73 2.97 -6.33
N VAL A 19 14.30 1.72 -6.42
CA VAL A 19 14.58 0.86 -7.59
C VAL A 19 13.96 1.43 -8.87
N ILE A 20 12.73 1.95 -8.82
CA ILE A 20 12.08 2.58 -9.98
C ILE A 20 12.86 3.82 -10.43
N ILE A 21 13.23 4.69 -9.48
CA ILE A 21 13.94 5.93 -9.80
C ILE A 21 15.32 5.62 -10.41
N LEU A 22 16.07 4.70 -9.81
CA LEU A 22 17.39 4.33 -10.33
C LEU A 22 17.31 3.64 -11.69
N SER A 23 16.37 2.70 -11.87
CA SER A 23 16.20 1.99 -13.15
C SER A 23 15.78 2.94 -14.27
N SER A 24 14.85 3.86 -14.02
CA SER A 24 14.44 4.87 -15.00
C SER A 24 15.57 5.84 -15.35
N MET A 25 16.36 6.30 -14.38
CA MET A 25 17.56 7.12 -14.66
C MET A 25 18.55 6.38 -15.56
N VAL A 26 18.84 5.11 -15.28
CA VAL A 26 19.76 4.30 -16.11
C VAL A 26 19.21 4.11 -17.52
N ILE A 27 17.94 3.73 -17.66
CA ILE A 27 17.30 3.50 -18.97
C ILE A 27 17.33 4.77 -19.83
N PHE A 28 16.95 5.91 -19.28
CA PHE A 28 16.93 7.17 -20.03
C PHE A 28 18.33 7.75 -20.27
N GLY A 29 19.26 7.56 -19.32
CA GLY A 29 20.66 7.93 -19.51
C GLY A 29 21.32 7.19 -20.67
N GLN A 30 21.19 5.85 -20.68
CA GLN A 30 21.71 5.02 -21.78
C GLN A 30 21.05 5.35 -23.12
N ARG A 31 19.74 5.61 -23.13
CA ARG A 31 19.05 6.03 -24.35
C ARG A 31 19.55 7.37 -24.86
N ALA A 32 19.81 8.34 -23.98
CA ALA A 32 20.34 9.64 -24.38
C ALA A 32 21.73 9.53 -25.02
N GLU A 33 22.61 8.70 -24.45
CA GLU A 33 23.94 8.41 -25.00
C GLU A 33 23.89 7.86 -26.43
N VAL A 34 23.00 6.90 -26.67
CA VAL A 34 22.79 6.31 -28.01
C VAL A 34 22.18 7.31 -28.99
N SER A 35 21.38 8.25 -28.49
CA SER A 35 20.67 9.26 -29.29
C SER A 35 21.53 10.47 -29.67
N GLY A 36 22.77 10.56 -29.17
CA GLY A 36 23.62 11.76 -29.31
C GLY A 36 23.12 12.96 -28.51
N VAL A 37 22.17 12.75 -27.59
CA VAL A 37 21.65 13.77 -26.67
C VAL A 37 22.53 13.77 -25.43
N SER A 38 22.72 14.92 -24.78
CA SER A 38 23.49 14.99 -23.54
C SER A 38 22.97 14.00 -22.50
N SER A 39 23.86 13.12 -22.00
CA SER A 39 23.51 12.10 -21.00
C SER A 39 22.86 12.72 -19.76
N ILE A 40 23.29 13.93 -19.37
CA ILE A 40 22.73 14.69 -18.25
C ILE A 40 21.23 14.93 -18.45
N PHE A 41 20.81 15.29 -19.66
CA PHE A 41 19.40 15.51 -19.99
C PHE A 41 18.60 14.19 -19.93
N GLY A 42 19.21 13.08 -20.34
CA GLY A 42 18.66 11.74 -20.20
C GLY A 42 18.43 11.35 -18.73
N TYR A 43 19.44 11.49 -17.89
CA TYR A 43 19.34 11.20 -16.45
C TYR A 43 18.28 12.07 -15.76
N LEU A 44 18.20 13.37 -16.10
CA LEU A 44 17.23 14.28 -15.52
C LEU A 44 15.79 13.92 -15.93
N THR A 45 15.58 13.60 -17.21
CA THR A 45 14.28 13.14 -17.72
C THR A 45 13.88 11.82 -17.08
N GLY A 46 14.82 10.88 -16.99
CA GLY A 46 14.63 9.59 -16.31
C GLY A 46 14.25 9.77 -14.84
N ALA A 47 14.89 10.69 -14.12
CA ALA A 47 14.55 10.98 -12.72
C ALA A 47 13.12 11.52 -12.56
N VAL A 48 12.69 12.45 -13.42
CA VAL A 48 11.33 13.03 -13.36
C VAL A 48 10.27 11.96 -13.67
N VAL A 49 10.49 11.18 -14.73
CA VAL A 49 9.57 10.08 -15.12
C VAL A 49 9.54 9.01 -14.04
N GLY A 50 10.71 8.61 -13.54
CA GLY A 50 10.86 7.65 -12.45
C GLY A 50 10.14 8.08 -11.18
N LEU A 51 10.32 9.33 -10.77
CA LEU A 51 9.67 9.91 -9.59
C LEU A 51 8.14 9.92 -9.76
N SER A 52 7.66 10.26 -10.95
CA SER A 52 6.23 10.29 -11.25
C SER A 52 5.61 8.88 -11.13
N ILE A 53 6.25 7.88 -11.72
CA ILE A 53 5.80 6.48 -11.65
C ILE A 53 5.87 5.95 -10.20
N ALA A 54 6.97 6.21 -9.51
CA ALA A 54 7.15 5.80 -8.12
C ALA A 54 6.08 6.43 -7.20
N SER A 55 5.79 7.72 -7.36
CA SER A 55 4.75 8.42 -6.60
C SER A 55 3.37 7.77 -6.77
N ILE A 56 3.00 7.45 -8.02
CA ILE A 56 1.72 6.80 -8.32
C ILE A 56 1.63 5.44 -7.64
N LEU A 57 2.66 4.60 -7.80
CA LEU A 57 2.69 3.26 -7.22
C LEU A 57 2.69 3.29 -5.70
N CYS A 58 3.50 4.16 -5.08
CA CYS A 58 3.51 4.34 -3.63
C CYS A 58 2.15 4.81 -3.10
N GLY A 59 1.47 5.70 -3.83
CA GLY A 59 0.13 6.17 -3.51
C GLY A 59 -0.92 5.06 -3.56
N ILE A 60 -0.89 4.23 -4.61
CA ILE A 60 -1.81 3.09 -4.76
C ILE A 60 -1.65 2.10 -3.61
N ILE A 61 -0.40 1.75 -3.26
CA ILE A 61 -0.12 0.81 -2.16
C ILE A 61 -0.63 1.36 -0.83
N ALA A 62 -0.41 2.65 -0.56
CA ALA A 62 -0.93 3.29 0.66
C ALA A 62 -2.46 3.27 0.70
N LEU A 63 -3.12 3.50 -0.43
CA LEU A 63 -4.57 3.52 -0.53
C LEU A 63 -5.17 2.12 -0.33
N LEU A 64 -4.54 1.07 -0.87
CA LEU A 64 -4.94 -0.32 -0.62
C LEU A 64 -4.79 -0.71 0.85
N ALA A 65 -3.72 -0.28 1.52
CA ALA A 65 -3.53 -0.53 2.95
C ALA A 65 -4.61 0.16 3.82
N LEU A 66 -5.05 1.37 3.43
CA LEU A 66 -6.17 2.05 4.09
C LEU A 66 -7.48 1.30 3.88
N ILE A 67 -7.74 0.82 2.66
CA ILE A 67 -8.93 0.02 2.33
C ILE A 67 -8.96 -1.25 3.18
N GLU A 68 -7.86 -2.00 3.25
CA GLU A 68 -7.77 -3.22 4.08
C GLU A 68 -8.12 -2.94 5.54
N ASN A 69 -7.58 -1.85 6.10
CA ASN A 69 -7.86 -1.45 7.47
C ASN A 69 -9.34 -1.08 7.68
N HIS A 70 -9.96 -0.40 6.72
CA HIS A 70 -11.39 -0.09 6.77
C HIS A 70 -12.26 -1.35 6.70
N LEU A 71 -12.01 -2.26 5.75
CA LEU A 71 -12.73 -3.54 5.67
C LEU A 71 -12.58 -4.35 6.95
N ARG A 72 -11.37 -4.42 7.50
CA ARG A 72 -11.10 -5.15 8.74
C ARG A 72 -11.93 -4.62 9.90
N ARG A 73 -12.06 -3.29 10.03
CA ARG A 73 -12.90 -2.66 11.06
C ARG A 73 -14.38 -2.96 10.88
N ILE A 74 -14.88 -2.93 9.63
CA ILE A 74 -16.28 -3.26 9.32
C ILE A 74 -16.58 -4.72 9.71
N THR A 75 -15.70 -5.66 9.36
CA THR A 75 -15.85 -7.07 9.72
C THR A 75 -15.79 -7.29 11.23
N GLU A 76 -14.87 -6.62 11.94
CA GLU A 76 -14.80 -6.67 13.41
C GLU A 76 -16.10 -6.13 14.06
N HIS A 77 -16.71 -5.08 13.52
CA HIS A 77 -17.98 -4.55 14.03
C HIS A 77 -19.16 -5.47 13.70
N ALA A 78 -19.18 -6.07 12.50
CA ALA A 78 -20.23 -7.00 12.08
C ALA A 78 -20.26 -8.27 12.95
N GLY A 79 -19.09 -8.79 13.35
CA GLY A 79 -18.98 -9.93 14.27
C GLY A 79 -19.60 -9.67 15.64
N ASN A 80 -19.33 -8.50 16.23
CA ASN A 80 -19.82 -8.14 17.56
C ASN A 80 -21.34 -7.95 17.64
N THR A 81 -21.99 -7.53 16.53
CA THR A 81 -23.47 -7.45 16.47
C THR A 81 -24.15 -8.81 16.57
N THR A 82 -23.46 -9.89 16.17
CA THR A 82 -24.04 -11.25 16.19
C THR A 82 -24.02 -11.85 17.60
N GLU A 83 -23.05 -11.45 18.44
CA GLU A 83 -22.96 -11.88 19.84
C GLU A 83 -24.05 -11.22 20.71
N TYR A 84 -24.48 -10.00 20.37
CA TYR A 84 -25.66 -9.36 20.98
C TYR A 84 -27.00 -9.94 20.54
N ALA A 85 -27.02 -10.74 19.46
CA ALA A 85 -28.20 -11.45 18.99
C ALA A 85 -28.33 -12.86 19.60
N ALA A 86 -27.56 -13.20 20.64
CA ALA A 86 -27.91 -14.33 21.49
C ALA A 86 -29.20 -14.00 22.24
N PRO A 87 -30.36 -14.64 21.94
CA PRO A 87 -31.58 -14.37 22.67
C PRO A 87 -31.32 -14.70 24.12
N SER A 88 -31.43 -13.68 24.99
CA SER A 88 -31.52 -13.86 26.42
C SER A 88 -32.49 -15.01 26.67
N ARG A 89 -31.97 -16.18 27.06
CA ARG A 89 -32.81 -17.23 27.63
C ARG A 89 -33.41 -16.59 28.87
N ARG A 90 -34.64 -16.11 28.73
CA ARG A 90 -35.53 -15.79 29.83
C ARG A 90 -35.61 -17.07 30.68
N ILE A 91 -34.82 -17.11 31.74
CA ILE A 91 -34.89 -18.16 32.75
C ILE A 91 -36.20 -17.88 33.47
N GLU A 92 -37.24 -18.65 33.15
CA GLU A 92 -38.47 -18.62 33.94
C GLU A 92 -38.17 -19.19 35.33
N PRO A 93 -38.59 -18.51 36.41
CA PRO A 93 -38.49 -19.07 37.75
C PRO A 93 -39.41 -20.28 37.83
N ARG A 94 -38.82 -21.47 37.99
CA ARG A 94 -39.52 -22.71 38.24
C ARG A 94 -40.10 -22.65 39.65
N ILE A 95 -41.33 -22.16 39.76
CA ILE A 95 -42.17 -22.32 40.95
C ILE A 95 -42.58 -23.78 41.05
N GLY A 96 -42.03 -24.46 42.05
CA GLY A 96 -42.34 -25.85 42.41
C GLY A 96 -41.64 -26.21 43.71
#